data_AF-A0A815R301-F1
#
_entry.id   AF-A0A815R301-F1
#
_cell.length_a   1.000
_cell.length_b   1.000
_cell.length_c   1.000
_cell.angle_alpha   90.00
_cell.angle_beta   90.00
_cell.angle_gamma   90.00
#
_symmetry.space_group_name_H-M   'P 1'
#
loop_
_entity.id
_entity.type
_entity.pdbx_description
1 polymer ?
#
loop_
_entity_poly.entity_id
_entity_poly.type
_entity_poly.pdbx_seq_one_letter_code
_entity_poly.pdbx_strand_id
1 'polypeptide(L)'
;MLRRTLQLGISLLHGGNREVQKRMLNYLKEIKDVGCFTLLATLMANCSVLDLDTFERCIKAEVLNMCCSEGIAGENNLHDADFIISLFRFCQLLCEGYHLEFQNYLRLRAGSSTNVNIIICTVDYLRSLQELLMYFYWHYSDKETVDAHRKEYLCRAINVAKQVFNTLTEYIQGPCPQDQLALANSRLCDAIAEFLYISACMQRKLFQDPTQIELLREFMKLLKEMFSMDQIKD
;
A
#
# COMPACT_ATOMS: atom_id res chain seq x y z
N MET A 1 -19.15 -9.08 4.64
CA MET A 1 -19.60 -9.29 3.23
C MET A 1 -18.50 -8.92 2.25
N LEU A 2 -18.03 -7.66 2.24
CA LEU A 2 -17.02 -7.15 1.30
C LEU A 2 -15.73 -7.97 1.21
N ARG A 3 -15.13 -8.38 2.35
CA ARG A 3 -13.90 -9.21 2.36
C ARG A 3 -14.06 -10.51 1.56
N ARG A 4 -15.20 -11.19 1.70
CA ARG A 4 -15.47 -12.44 0.95
C ARG A 4 -15.66 -12.17 -0.54
N THR A 5 -16.28 -11.05 -0.89
CA THR A 5 -16.43 -10.62 -2.29
C THR A 5 -15.07 -10.34 -2.93
N LEU A 6 -14.17 -9.63 -2.24
CA LEU A 6 -12.81 -9.39 -2.72
C LEU A 6 -12.03 -10.69 -2.89
N GLN A 7 -12.12 -11.63 -1.94
CA GLN A 7 -11.46 -12.93 -2.05
C GLN A 7 -11.94 -13.73 -3.26
N LEU A 8 -13.24 -13.70 -3.55
CA LEU A 8 -13.79 -14.31 -4.76
C LEU A 8 -13.24 -13.62 -6.02
N GLY A 9 -13.23 -12.28 -6.04
CA GLY A 9 -12.67 -11.51 -7.17
C GLY A 9 -11.20 -11.83 -7.42
N ILE A 10 -10.38 -11.87 -6.37
CA ILE A 10 -8.97 -12.28 -6.43
C ILE A 10 -8.84 -13.70 -7.00
N SER A 11 -9.68 -14.63 -6.55
CA SER A 11 -9.64 -16.03 -6.99
C SER A 11 -9.99 -16.17 -8.47
N LEU A 12 -10.95 -15.37 -8.97
CA LEU A 12 -11.34 -15.36 -10.38
C LEU A 12 -10.28 -14.77 -11.31
N LEU A 13 -9.58 -13.74 -10.84
CA LEU A 13 -8.56 -13.03 -11.59
C LEU A 13 -7.16 -13.64 -11.47
N HIS A 14 -6.98 -14.62 -10.58
CA HIS A 14 -5.69 -15.23 -10.26
C HIS A 14 -4.94 -15.68 -11.52
N GLY A 15 -3.65 -15.32 -11.60
CA GLY A 15 -2.78 -15.62 -12.75
C GLY A 15 -3.04 -14.75 -13.99
N GLY A 16 -3.65 -13.57 -13.82
CA GLY A 16 -3.91 -12.64 -14.93
C GLY A 16 -4.96 -13.16 -15.91
N ASN A 17 -6.12 -13.61 -15.39
CA ASN A 17 -7.18 -14.18 -16.22
C ASN A 17 -7.82 -13.13 -17.15
N ARG A 18 -7.28 -13.02 -18.36
CA ARG A 18 -7.69 -12.04 -19.38
C ARG A 18 -9.15 -12.14 -19.80
N GLU A 19 -9.74 -13.34 -19.77
CA GLU A 19 -11.15 -13.52 -20.13
C GLU A 19 -12.07 -12.89 -19.08
N VAL A 20 -11.76 -13.10 -17.80
CA VAL A 20 -12.49 -12.49 -16.69
C VAL A 20 -12.30 -10.97 -16.69
N GLN A 21 -11.06 -10.48 -16.85
CA GLN A 21 -10.76 -9.05 -16.94
C GLN A 21 -11.59 -8.37 -18.05
N LYS A 22 -11.62 -8.95 -19.26
CA LYS A 22 -12.40 -8.43 -20.40
C LYS A 22 -13.90 -8.39 -20.10
N ARG A 23 -14.46 -9.47 -19.55
CA ARG A 23 -15.90 -9.52 -19.20
C ARG A 23 -16.26 -8.49 -18.15
N MET A 24 -15.44 -8.35 -17.11
CA MET A 24 -15.62 -7.35 -16.07
C MET A 24 -15.56 -5.93 -16.65
N LEU A 25 -14.57 -5.64 -17.51
CA LEU A 25 -14.43 -4.32 -18.13
C LEU A 25 -15.63 -3.99 -19.02
N ASN A 26 -16.09 -4.93 -19.83
CA ASN A 26 -17.26 -4.75 -20.69
C ASN A 26 -18.52 -4.48 -19.86
N TYR A 27 -18.73 -5.25 -18.79
CA TYR A 27 -19.84 -5.04 -17.86
C TYR A 27 -19.81 -3.63 -17.22
N LEU A 28 -18.63 -3.18 -16.78
CA LEU A 28 -18.48 -1.83 -16.22
C LEU A 28 -18.74 -0.72 -17.26
N LYS A 29 -18.30 -0.91 -18.51
CA LYS A 29 -18.57 0.02 -19.62
C LYS A 29 -20.06 0.07 -19.99
N GLU A 30 -20.76 -1.06 -19.92
CA GLU A 30 -22.21 -1.16 -20.23
C GLU A 30 -23.08 -0.44 -19.20
N ILE A 31 -22.82 -0.69 -17.91
CA ILE A 31 -23.65 -0.12 -16.82
C ILE A 31 -23.40 1.39 -16.68
N LYS A 32 -22.20 1.87 -17.05
CA LYS A 32 -21.77 3.27 -16.89
C LYS A 32 -21.91 3.78 -15.44
N ASP A 33 -21.96 2.89 -14.45
CA ASP A 33 -22.04 3.28 -13.05
C ASP A 33 -20.68 3.80 -12.57
N VAL A 34 -20.70 4.97 -11.92
CA VAL A 34 -19.53 5.62 -11.33
C VAL A 34 -19.23 5.02 -9.93
N GLY A 35 -20.24 4.38 -9.31
CA GLY A 35 -20.21 3.93 -7.92
C GLY A 35 -19.10 2.93 -7.60
N CYS A 36 -18.71 2.06 -8.54
CA CYS A 36 -17.70 1.04 -8.28
C CYS A 36 -16.31 1.63 -7.99
N PHE A 37 -15.85 2.62 -8.77
CA PHE A 37 -14.53 3.24 -8.56
C PHE A 37 -14.56 4.29 -7.46
N THR A 38 -15.66 5.01 -7.30
CA THR A 38 -15.85 5.85 -6.11
C THR A 38 -15.80 5.00 -4.85
N LEU A 39 -16.44 3.83 -4.84
CA LEU A 39 -16.35 2.89 -3.71
C LEU A 39 -14.90 2.43 -3.50
N LEU A 40 -14.17 2.04 -4.54
CA LEU A 40 -12.76 1.65 -4.40
C LEU A 40 -11.90 2.78 -3.82
N ALA A 41 -12.04 4.00 -4.31
CA ALA A 41 -11.31 5.14 -3.78
C ALA A 41 -11.72 5.48 -2.33
N THR A 42 -13.01 5.42 -2.00
CA THR A 42 -13.48 5.59 -0.63
C THR A 42 -12.94 4.48 0.29
N LEU A 43 -12.88 3.24 -0.19
CA LEU A 43 -12.28 2.15 0.55
C LEU A 43 -10.79 2.40 0.77
N MET A 44 -10.03 2.81 -0.25
CA MET A 44 -8.61 3.15 -0.11
C MET A 44 -8.38 4.32 0.85
N ALA A 45 -9.21 5.36 0.80
CA ALA A 45 -9.12 6.50 1.71
C ALA A 45 -9.51 6.17 3.16
N ASN A 46 -10.42 5.21 3.35
CA ASN A 46 -10.87 4.76 4.68
C ASN A 46 -10.06 3.58 5.23
N CYS A 47 -9.17 2.98 4.44
CA CYS A 47 -8.26 1.95 4.90
C CYS A 47 -7.43 2.51 6.04
N SER A 48 -7.33 1.78 7.15
CA SER A 48 -6.60 2.34 8.29
C SER A 48 -5.14 2.56 7.90
N VAL A 49 -4.63 3.73 8.25
CA VAL A 49 -3.20 3.99 8.41
C VAL A 49 -2.98 4.11 9.93
N LEU A 50 -1.87 4.66 10.37
CA LEU A 50 -1.70 4.98 11.78
C LEU A 50 -2.55 6.19 12.13
N ASP A 51 -3.42 6.04 13.13
CA ASP A 51 -4.00 7.18 13.81
C ASP A 51 -2.91 7.81 14.69
N LEU A 52 -2.35 8.92 14.22
CA LEU A 52 -1.26 9.64 14.88
C LEU A 52 -1.66 10.06 16.30
N ASP A 53 -2.93 10.41 16.53
CA ASP A 53 -3.45 10.78 17.85
C ASP A 53 -3.52 9.57 18.77
N THR A 54 -3.98 8.42 18.26
CA THR A 54 -3.97 7.16 19.03
C THR A 54 -2.54 6.72 19.33
N PHE A 55 -1.62 6.83 18.38
CA PHE A 55 -0.21 6.50 18.57
C PHE A 55 0.48 7.42 19.58
N GLU A 56 0.30 8.74 19.47
CA GLU A 56 0.83 9.69 20.44
C GLU A 56 0.29 9.48 21.85
N ARG A 57 -1.01 9.18 21.99
CA ARG A 57 -1.61 8.85 23.29
C ARG A 57 -0.98 7.60 23.89
N CYS A 58 -0.74 6.59 23.07
CA CYS A 58 -0.07 5.37 23.51
C CYS A 58 1.37 5.64 23.96
N ILE A 59 2.13 6.43 23.19
CA ILE A 59 3.47 6.86 23.57
C ILE A 59 3.47 7.61 24.90
N LYS A 60 2.57 8.59 25.06
CA LYS A 60 2.48 9.40 26.29
C LYS A 60 2.18 8.51 27.50
N ALA A 61 1.31 7.51 27.35
CA ALA A 61 1.01 6.56 28.42
C ALA A 61 2.17 5.59 28.72
N GLU A 62 2.92 5.12 27.70
CA GLU A 62 4.17 4.38 27.89
C GLU A 62 5.20 5.19 28.70
N VAL A 63 5.39 6.46 28.36
CA VAL A 63 6.34 7.37 29.05
C VAL A 63 5.95 7.58 30.52
N LEU A 64 4.65 7.52 30.84
CA LEU A 64 4.14 7.67 32.20
C LEU A 64 4.17 6.36 33.01
N ASN A 65 4.73 5.26 32.47
CA ASN A 65 4.67 3.91 33.07
C ASN A 65 3.24 3.49 33.46
N MET A 66 2.24 4.09 32.82
CA MET A 66 0.87 3.63 32.97
C MET A 66 0.74 2.39 32.10
N CYS A 67 0.20 1.31 32.66
CA CYS A 67 -0.29 0.20 31.83
C CYS A 67 -1.37 0.76 30.91
N CYS A 68 -1.00 1.22 29.71
CA CYS A 68 -1.79 0.89 28.55
C CYS A 68 -1.96 -0.62 28.64
N SER A 69 -3.18 -1.12 28.78
CA SER A 69 -3.44 -2.52 28.48
C SER A 69 -2.68 -2.85 27.21
N GLU A 70 -1.82 -3.87 27.26
CA GLU A 70 -0.73 -4.21 26.33
C GLU A 70 -1.12 -4.34 24.83
N GLY A 71 -2.28 -3.86 24.39
CA GLY A 71 -2.78 -3.94 23.02
C GLY A 71 -3.22 -2.62 22.35
N ILE A 72 -3.33 -1.47 23.03
CA ILE A 72 -4.00 -0.29 22.40
C ILE A 72 -3.19 0.35 21.26
N ALA A 73 -1.85 0.29 21.32
CA ALA A 73 -0.98 1.02 20.39
C ALA A 73 -0.74 0.33 19.04
N GLY A 74 -0.99 -0.98 18.95
CA GLY A 74 -0.69 -1.76 17.74
C GLY A 74 -1.67 -2.89 17.43
N GLU A 75 -2.62 -3.21 18.32
CA GLU A 75 -3.78 -4.00 17.89
C GLU A 75 -4.73 -3.16 17.03
N ASN A 76 -4.89 -1.86 17.30
CA ASN A 76 -5.83 -1.01 16.55
C ASN A 76 -5.23 -0.41 15.26
N ASN A 77 -3.91 -0.18 15.22
CA ASN A 77 -3.27 0.40 14.05
C ASN A 77 -3.02 -0.68 12.99
N LEU A 78 -3.52 -0.46 11.76
CA LEU A 78 -3.39 -1.42 10.66
C LEU A 78 -4.05 -2.78 10.96
N HIS A 79 -5.07 -2.83 11.82
CA HIS A 79 -5.83 -4.05 12.13
C HIS A 79 -6.47 -4.66 10.87
N ASP A 80 -6.79 -3.84 9.89
CA ASP A 80 -7.36 -4.22 8.60
C ASP A 80 -6.29 -4.52 7.52
N ALA A 81 -5.00 -4.70 7.88
CA ALA A 81 -3.92 -4.96 6.93
C ALA A 81 -4.24 -6.05 5.89
N ASP A 82 -4.81 -7.18 6.32
CA ASP A 82 -5.22 -8.26 5.42
C ASP A 82 -6.28 -7.81 4.41
N PHE A 83 -7.20 -6.94 4.83
CA PHE A 83 -8.22 -6.38 3.95
C PHE A 83 -7.58 -5.39 2.97
N ILE A 84 -6.69 -4.52 3.44
CA ILE A 84 -5.92 -3.58 2.63
C ILE A 84 -5.11 -4.32 1.56
N ILE A 85 -4.37 -5.35 1.96
CA ILE A 85 -3.59 -6.21 1.06
C ILE A 85 -4.52 -6.84 0.03
N SER A 86 -5.68 -7.36 0.44
CA SER A 86 -6.67 -7.94 -0.48
C SER A 86 -7.23 -6.90 -1.46
N LEU A 87 -7.48 -5.67 -0.99
CA LEU A 87 -7.99 -4.58 -1.83
C LEU A 87 -6.99 -4.22 -2.92
N PHE A 88 -5.74 -3.95 -2.55
CA PHE A 88 -4.69 -3.63 -3.51
C PHE A 88 -4.32 -4.83 -4.39
N ARG A 89 -4.33 -6.05 -3.86
CA ARG A 89 -4.12 -7.27 -4.66
C ARG A 89 -5.21 -7.47 -5.71
N PHE A 90 -6.46 -7.16 -5.37
CA PHE A 90 -7.54 -7.16 -6.35
C PHE A 90 -7.29 -6.14 -7.47
N CYS A 91 -6.93 -4.90 -7.11
CA CYS A 91 -6.60 -3.87 -8.10
C CYS A 91 -5.40 -4.25 -8.98
N GLN A 92 -4.35 -4.83 -8.40
CA GLN A 92 -3.19 -5.36 -9.14
C GLN A 92 -3.64 -6.37 -10.21
N LEU A 93 -4.49 -7.32 -9.81
CA LEU A 93 -4.97 -8.40 -10.67
C LEU A 93 -5.87 -7.93 -11.83
N LEU A 94 -6.47 -6.75 -11.75
CA LEU A 94 -7.23 -6.16 -12.87
C LEU A 94 -6.32 -5.73 -14.01
N CYS A 95 -5.08 -5.34 -13.71
CA CYS A 95 -4.09 -4.87 -14.68
C CYS A 95 -3.02 -5.92 -15.02
N GLU A 96 -2.93 -7.00 -14.24
CA GLU A 96 -1.95 -8.08 -14.41
C GLU A 96 -1.99 -8.63 -15.85
N GLY A 97 -0.81 -8.73 -16.47
CA GLY A 97 -0.66 -9.17 -17.85
C GLY A 97 -0.83 -8.07 -18.90
N TYR A 98 -0.53 -6.82 -18.55
CA TYR A 98 -0.48 -5.65 -19.43
C TYR A 98 -1.82 -5.26 -20.05
N HIS A 99 -2.90 -5.28 -19.27
CA HIS A 99 -4.24 -4.97 -19.78
C HIS A 99 -4.45 -3.46 -19.95
N LEU A 100 -3.94 -2.89 -21.04
CA LEU A 100 -3.95 -1.45 -21.32
C LEU A 100 -5.34 -0.80 -21.22
N GLU A 101 -6.41 -1.45 -21.68
CA GLU A 101 -7.74 -0.85 -21.54
C GLU A 101 -8.20 -0.73 -20.08
N PHE A 102 -7.85 -1.69 -19.21
CA PHE A 102 -8.21 -1.65 -17.81
C PHE A 102 -7.34 -0.61 -17.07
N GLN A 103 -6.04 -0.56 -17.37
CA GLN A 103 -5.12 0.48 -16.88
C GLN A 103 -5.67 1.89 -17.21
N ASN A 104 -6.01 2.14 -18.48
CA ASN A 104 -6.62 3.40 -18.91
C ASN A 104 -7.94 3.69 -18.19
N TYR A 105 -8.77 2.66 -17.97
CA TYR A 105 -10.06 2.79 -17.31
C TYR A 105 -9.93 3.14 -15.81
N LEU A 106 -8.85 2.71 -15.15
CA LEU A 106 -8.52 3.12 -13.78
C LEU A 106 -8.06 4.58 -13.67
N ARG A 107 -7.41 5.11 -14.70
CA ARG A 107 -6.90 6.49 -14.74
C ARG A 107 -7.99 7.51 -15.09
N LEU A 108 -8.71 7.25 -16.18
CA LEU A 108 -9.68 8.19 -16.75
C LEU A 108 -10.87 7.44 -17.35
N ARG A 109 -12.07 7.84 -16.93
CA ARG A 109 -13.29 7.45 -17.63
C ARG A 109 -13.64 8.52 -18.66
N ALA A 110 -13.68 8.15 -19.93
CA ALA A 110 -14.31 8.99 -20.95
C ALA A 110 -15.82 9.07 -20.67
N GLY A 111 -16.32 10.25 -20.28
CA GLY A 111 -17.76 10.54 -20.21
C GLY A 111 -18.44 10.53 -18.83
N SER A 112 -17.71 10.66 -17.70
CA SER A 112 -18.30 10.98 -16.38
C SER A 112 -17.85 12.34 -15.86
N SER A 113 -18.72 13.04 -15.13
CA SER A 113 -18.42 14.34 -14.48
C SER A 113 -17.62 14.20 -13.18
N THR A 114 -17.67 13.04 -12.53
CA THR A 114 -16.90 12.69 -11.32
C THR A 114 -15.81 11.67 -11.69
N ASN A 115 -14.64 12.17 -12.10
CA ASN A 115 -13.50 11.32 -12.44
C ASN A 115 -12.69 10.98 -11.19
N VAL A 116 -12.64 9.70 -10.84
CA VAL A 116 -11.80 9.16 -9.77
C VAL A 116 -10.60 8.50 -10.42
N ASN A 117 -9.39 8.93 -10.06
CA ASN A 117 -8.15 8.35 -10.57
C ASN A 117 -7.57 7.40 -9.53
N ILE A 118 -7.81 6.11 -9.72
CA ILE A 118 -7.41 5.05 -8.77
C ILE A 118 -5.89 4.97 -8.62
N ILE A 119 -5.15 5.31 -9.68
CA ILE A 119 -3.68 5.33 -9.66
C ILE A 119 -3.18 6.38 -8.67
N ILE A 120 -3.76 7.58 -8.71
CA ILE A 120 -3.42 8.67 -7.77
C ILE A 120 -3.86 8.32 -6.35
N CYS A 121 -5.06 7.76 -6.15
CA CYS A 121 -5.49 7.29 -4.83
C CYS A 121 -4.53 6.24 -4.24
N THR A 122 -3.94 5.39 -5.09
CA THR A 122 -2.94 4.39 -4.67
C THR A 122 -1.63 5.06 -4.23
N VAL A 123 -1.18 6.10 -4.95
CA VAL A 123 -0.01 6.90 -4.57
C VAL A 123 -0.26 7.67 -3.27
N ASP A 124 -1.44 8.24 -3.09
CA ASP A 124 -1.80 8.97 -1.86
C ASP A 124 -1.79 8.03 -0.64
N TYR A 125 -2.35 6.82 -0.78
CA TYR A 125 -2.27 5.81 0.29
C TYR A 125 -0.82 5.41 0.60
N LEU A 126 0.01 5.22 -0.42
CA LEU A 126 1.44 4.91 -0.24
C LEU A 126 2.16 6.01 0.54
N ARG A 127 1.83 7.28 0.28
CA ARG A 127 2.39 8.43 1.00
C ARG A 127 1.97 8.45 2.47
N SER A 128 0.69 8.22 2.76
CA SER A 128 0.26 8.12 4.16
C SER A 128 0.97 6.98 4.91
N LEU A 129 1.24 5.86 4.24
CA LEU A 129 2.01 4.74 4.80
C LEU A 129 3.49 5.09 5.04
N GLN A 130 4.09 5.87 4.15
CA GLN A 130 5.45 6.40 4.32
C GLN A 130 5.54 7.34 5.52
N GLU A 131 4.63 8.31 5.62
CA GLU A 131 4.61 9.32 6.69
C GLU A 131 4.54 8.60 8.05
N LEU A 132 3.68 7.59 8.13
CA LEU A 132 3.61 6.67 9.26
C LEU A 132 4.98 6.05 9.60
N LEU A 133 5.63 5.37 8.65
CA LEU A 133 6.92 4.72 8.91
C LEU A 133 8.00 5.73 9.35
N MET A 134 7.93 6.96 8.84
CA MET A 134 8.81 8.06 9.25
C MET A 134 8.59 8.44 10.71
N TYR A 135 7.32 8.67 11.11
CA TYR A 135 6.98 8.99 12.51
C TYR A 135 7.45 7.89 13.46
N PHE A 136 7.26 6.63 13.06
CA PHE A 136 7.74 5.49 13.82
C PHE A 136 9.28 5.55 13.97
N TYR A 137 10.01 5.72 12.87
CA TYR A 137 11.47 5.80 12.91
C TYR A 137 11.97 6.90 13.84
N TRP A 138 11.43 8.12 13.72
CA TRP A 138 11.83 9.26 14.56
C TRP A 138 11.54 9.04 16.03
N HIS A 139 10.36 8.54 16.37
CA HIS A 139 10.02 8.32 17.77
C HIS A 139 10.90 7.25 18.43
N TYR A 140 11.41 6.30 17.65
CA TYR A 140 12.25 5.22 18.16
C TYR A 140 13.72 5.33 17.79
N SER A 141 14.17 6.46 17.22
CA SER A 141 15.57 6.64 16.83
C SER A 141 16.52 6.45 18.01
N ASP A 142 16.07 6.87 19.20
CA ASP A 142 16.89 6.95 20.42
C ASP A 142 16.80 5.69 21.30
N LYS A 143 15.85 4.78 21.03
CA LYS A 143 15.73 3.51 21.78
C LYS A 143 16.73 2.48 21.25
N GLU A 144 17.41 1.72 22.11
CA GLU A 144 18.40 0.73 21.67
C GLU A 144 17.78 -0.40 20.83
N THR A 145 16.63 -0.93 21.26
CA THR A 145 15.96 -2.07 20.60
C THR A 145 14.50 -1.78 20.24
N VAL A 146 14.01 -2.42 19.18
CA VAL A 146 12.59 -2.45 18.83
C VAL A 146 11.93 -3.64 19.53
N ASP A 147 10.92 -3.40 20.36
CA ASP A 147 10.20 -4.49 21.04
C ASP A 147 9.36 -5.35 20.08
N ALA A 148 8.89 -6.49 20.60
CA ALA A 148 8.19 -7.51 19.83
C ALA A 148 6.89 -7.00 19.17
N HIS A 149 6.06 -6.27 19.91
CA HIS A 149 4.79 -5.76 19.41
C HIS A 149 5.00 -4.71 18.31
N ARG A 150 6.00 -3.84 18.50
CA ARG A 150 6.43 -2.87 17.48
C ARG A 150 7.03 -3.51 16.23
N LYS A 151 7.81 -4.57 16.41
CA LYS A 151 8.34 -5.36 15.31
C LYS A 151 7.20 -5.95 14.48
N GLU A 152 6.18 -6.53 15.11
CA GLU A 152 5.00 -7.04 14.42
C GLU A 152 4.30 -5.94 13.61
N TYR A 153 4.09 -4.78 14.22
CA TYR A 153 3.48 -3.63 13.56
C TYR A 153 4.25 -3.19 12.31
N LEU A 154 5.56 -2.99 12.43
CA LEU A 154 6.42 -2.62 11.30
C LEU A 154 6.40 -3.67 10.20
N CYS A 155 6.48 -4.97 10.54
CA CYS A 155 6.37 -6.05 9.57
C CYS A 155 5.03 -5.99 8.82
N ARG A 156 3.93 -5.69 9.52
CA ARG A 156 2.60 -5.54 8.91
C ARG A 156 2.54 -4.35 7.95
N ALA A 157 3.06 -3.19 8.36
CA ALA A 157 3.14 -1.99 7.52
C ALA A 157 4.01 -2.22 6.27
N ILE A 158 5.16 -2.88 6.42
CA ILE A 158 6.05 -3.25 5.31
C ILE A 158 5.33 -4.18 4.32
N ASN A 159 4.56 -5.16 4.81
CA ASN A 159 3.81 -6.06 3.93
C ASN A 159 2.71 -5.34 3.14
N VAL A 160 2.01 -4.38 3.77
CA VAL A 160 1.07 -3.50 3.05
C VAL A 160 1.82 -2.69 1.98
N ALA A 161 2.96 -2.06 2.34
CA ALA A 161 3.76 -1.26 1.41
C ALA A 161 4.19 -2.08 0.18
N LYS A 162 4.70 -3.31 0.40
CA LYS A 162 5.08 -4.24 -0.68
C LYS A 162 3.92 -4.48 -1.64
N GLN A 163 2.72 -4.75 -1.11
CA GLN A 163 1.55 -4.98 -1.95
C GLN A 163 1.16 -3.73 -2.75
N VAL A 164 1.27 -2.54 -2.15
CA VAL A 164 0.98 -1.26 -2.85
C VAL A 164 2.00 -1.01 -3.96
N PHE A 165 3.30 -1.22 -3.71
CA PHE A 165 4.35 -1.13 -4.74
C PHE A 165 4.08 -2.11 -5.89
N ASN A 166 3.77 -3.37 -5.59
CA ASN A 166 3.42 -4.38 -6.62
C ASN A 166 2.21 -3.96 -7.46
N THR A 167 1.23 -3.30 -6.84
CA THR A 167 0.04 -2.81 -7.53
C THR A 167 0.39 -1.66 -8.48
N LEU A 168 1.20 -0.70 -8.02
CA LEU A 168 1.69 0.41 -8.84
C LEU A 168 2.52 -0.09 -10.01
N THR A 169 3.37 -1.10 -9.80
CA THR A 169 4.17 -1.75 -10.86
C THR A 169 3.26 -2.28 -11.97
N GLU A 170 2.17 -3.00 -11.65
CA GLU A 170 1.22 -3.50 -12.66
C GLU A 170 0.44 -2.38 -13.39
N TYR A 171 0.25 -1.21 -12.77
CA TYR A 171 -0.38 -0.08 -13.44
C TYR A 171 0.48 0.52 -14.55
N ILE A 172 1.81 0.47 -14.42
CA ILE A 172 2.75 1.05 -15.40
C ILE A 172 3.53 0.03 -16.23
N GLN A 173 3.28 -1.25 -16.00
CA GLN A 173 3.85 -2.35 -16.76
C GLN A 173 3.31 -2.33 -18.20
N GLY A 174 4.22 -2.47 -19.18
CA GLY A 174 3.91 -2.40 -20.61
C GLY A 174 3.89 -0.96 -21.18
N PRO A 175 3.65 -0.78 -22.50
CA PRO A 175 3.58 0.55 -23.10
C PRO A 175 2.27 1.25 -22.71
N CYS A 176 2.27 1.96 -21.57
CA CYS A 176 1.15 2.74 -21.05
C CYS A 176 1.58 4.20 -20.74
N PRO A 177 1.91 5.01 -21.77
CA PRO A 177 2.57 6.30 -21.60
C PRO A 177 1.77 7.30 -20.75
N GLN A 178 0.44 7.18 -20.76
CA GLN A 178 -0.44 8.07 -20.01
C GLN A 178 -0.46 7.75 -18.50
N ASP A 179 -0.33 6.48 -18.11
CA ASP A 179 -0.19 6.06 -16.71
C ASP A 179 1.20 6.41 -16.18
N GLN A 180 2.23 6.19 -17.00
CA GLN A 180 3.60 6.60 -16.70
C GLN A 180 3.71 8.11 -16.48
N LEU A 181 3.07 8.91 -17.34
CA LEU A 181 3.01 10.37 -17.18
C LEU A 181 2.21 10.78 -15.94
N ALA A 182 1.11 10.09 -15.63
CA ALA A 182 0.32 10.35 -14.43
C ALA A 182 1.15 10.11 -13.16
N LEU A 183 1.93 9.02 -13.11
CA LEU A 183 2.85 8.76 -12.00
C LEU A 183 4.02 9.74 -11.95
N ALA A 184 4.61 10.10 -13.08
CA ALA A 184 5.72 11.07 -13.13
C ALA A 184 5.33 12.46 -12.61
N ASN A 185 4.08 12.88 -12.84
CA ASN A 185 3.54 14.15 -12.32
C ASN A 185 2.91 14.01 -10.93
N SER A 186 2.85 12.80 -10.37
CA SER A 186 2.39 12.57 -9.00
C SER A 186 3.53 12.77 -8.00
N ARG A 187 3.22 12.60 -6.70
CA ARG A 187 4.21 12.63 -5.61
C ARG A 187 4.84 11.27 -5.33
N LEU A 188 4.79 10.33 -6.28
CA LEU A 188 5.38 9.00 -6.12
C LEU A 188 6.90 9.06 -5.92
N CYS A 189 7.61 9.90 -6.68
CA CYS A 189 9.06 10.03 -6.55
C CYS A 189 9.48 10.51 -5.15
N ASP A 190 8.74 11.47 -4.57
CA ASP A 190 8.94 11.93 -3.19
C ASP A 190 8.78 10.76 -2.22
N ALA A 191 7.68 10.00 -2.36
CA ALA A 191 7.38 8.86 -1.50
C ALA A 191 8.49 7.79 -1.58
N ILE A 192 8.95 7.45 -2.79
CA ILE A 192 10.03 6.49 -3.01
C ILE A 192 11.31 6.96 -2.32
N ALA A 193 11.70 8.22 -2.49
CA ALA A 193 12.91 8.77 -1.86
C ALA A 193 12.83 8.68 -0.33
N GLU A 194 11.67 8.96 0.25
CA GLU A 194 11.46 8.86 1.69
C GLU A 194 11.45 7.41 2.20
N PHE A 195 10.84 6.47 1.47
CA PHE A 195 10.94 5.04 1.78
C PHE A 195 12.39 4.54 1.73
N LEU A 196 13.17 4.98 0.76
CA LEU A 196 14.60 4.65 0.66
C LEU A 196 15.37 5.19 1.88
N TYR A 197 15.11 6.44 2.28
CA TYR A 197 15.71 7.04 3.47
C TYR A 197 15.40 6.24 4.73
N ILE A 198 14.12 5.97 5.01
CA ILE A 198 13.69 5.23 6.21
C ILE A 198 14.31 3.83 6.19
N SER A 199 14.30 3.15 5.04
CA SER A 199 14.87 1.81 4.90
C SER A 199 16.37 1.80 5.21
N ALA A 200 17.14 2.77 4.70
CA ALA A 200 18.57 2.87 4.98
C ALA A 200 18.86 3.13 6.46
N CYS A 201 18.09 4.04 7.07
CA CYS A 201 18.20 4.37 8.48
C CYS A 201 17.89 3.16 9.39
N MET A 202 16.78 2.47 9.11
CA MET A 202 16.38 1.27 9.85
C MET A 202 17.38 0.15 9.65
N GLN A 203 17.85 -0.11 8.42
CA GLN A 203 18.84 -1.16 8.16
C GLN A 203 20.12 -0.96 8.96
N ARG A 204 20.65 0.27 9.02
CA ARG A 204 21.84 0.59 9.81
C ARG A 204 21.64 0.29 11.29
N LYS A 205 20.47 0.61 11.83
CA LYS A 205 20.11 0.35 13.23
C LYS A 205 19.94 -1.14 13.51
N LEU A 206 19.13 -1.82 12.71
CA LEU A 206 18.79 -3.23 12.88
C LEU A 206 20.00 -4.15 12.66
N PHE A 207 20.96 -3.76 11.84
CA PHE A 207 22.20 -4.52 11.62
C PHE A 207 23.06 -4.65 12.88
N GLN A 208 22.93 -3.72 13.83
CA GLN A 208 23.70 -3.74 15.07
C GLN A 208 23.17 -4.75 16.09
N ASP A 209 21.92 -5.22 15.92
CA ASP A 209 21.26 -6.15 16.85
C ASP A 209 20.81 -7.43 16.12
N PRO A 210 21.50 -8.57 16.33
CA PRO A 210 21.16 -9.83 15.66
C PRO A 210 19.76 -10.36 16.02
N THR A 211 19.16 -9.92 17.13
CA THR A 211 17.80 -10.33 17.51
C THR A 211 16.72 -9.75 16.59
N GLN A 212 17.06 -8.71 15.81
CA GLN A 212 16.13 -7.99 14.93
C GLN A 212 16.31 -8.31 13.44
N ILE A 213 17.08 -9.36 13.11
CA ILE A 213 17.36 -9.81 11.72
C ILE A 213 16.10 -10.03 10.89
N GLU A 214 15.00 -10.49 11.49
CA GLU A 214 13.74 -10.70 10.78
C GLU A 214 13.16 -9.39 10.23
N LEU A 215 13.15 -8.33 11.03
CA LEU A 215 12.66 -7.02 10.61
C LEU A 215 13.58 -6.42 9.54
N LEU A 216 14.90 -6.60 9.70
CA LEU A 216 15.89 -6.22 8.69
C LEU A 216 15.59 -6.89 7.34
N ARG A 217 15.27 -8.20 7.36
CA ARG A 217 14.92 -8.95 6.16
C ARG A 217 13.65 -8.42 5.49
N GLU A 218 12.64 -7.99 6.24
CA GLU A 218 11.44 -7.40 5.65
C GLU A 218 11.72 -6.05 4.97
N PHE A 219 12.56 -5.19 5.56
CA PHE A 219 13.00 -3.97 4.88
C PHE A 219 13.77 -4.26 3.59
N MET A 220 14.64 -5.28 3.57
CA MET A 220 15.33 -5.69 2.35
C MET A 220 14.37 -6.20 1.27
N LYS A 221 13.32 -6.92 1.66
CA LYS A 221 12.26 -7.35 0.72
C LYS A 221 11.49 -6.14 0.18
N LEU A 222 11.17 -5.14 1.01
CA LEU A 222 10.52 -3.91 0.56
C LEU A 222 11.36 -3.19 -0.50
N LEU A 223 12.66 -2.99 -0.24
CA LEU A 223 13.56 -2.38 -1.20
C LEU A 223 13.58 -3.14 -2.54
N LYS A 224 13.58 -4.47 -2.49
CA LYS A 224 13.51 -5.29 -3.72
C LYS A 224 12.26 -4.99 -4.54
N GLU A 225 11.08 -4.89 -3.91
CA GLU A 225 9.84 -4.57 -4.64
C GLU A 225 9.87 -3.14 -5.19
N MET A 226 10.44 -2.19 -4.45
CA MET A 226 10.62 -0.81 -4.93
C MET A 226 11.52 -0.75 -6.18
N PHE A 227 12.68 -1.40 -6.16
CA PHE A 227 13.58 -1.41 -7.31
C PHE A 227 13.06 -2.24 -8.49
N SER A 228 12.18 -3.21 -8.24
CA SER A 228 11.52 -3.97 -9.32
C SER A 228 10.59 -3.08 -10.15
N MET A 229 10.09 -1.98 -9.59
CA MET A 229 9.36 -0.95 -10.32
C MET A 229 10.26 -0.18 -11.29
N ASP A 230 11.53 0.05 -10.93
CA ASP A 230 12.49 0.78 -11.77
C ASP A 230 12.94 -0.03 -13.00
N GLN A 231 12.88 -1.36 -12.94
CA GLN A 231 13.27 -2.26 -14.05
C GLN A 231 12.22 -2.39 -15.17
N ILE A 232 11.13 -1.63 -15.11
CA ILE A 232 10.10 -1.62 -16.17
C ILE A 232 10.55 -0.81 -17.40
N LYS A 233 11.72 -0.15 -17.35
CA LYS A 233 12.37 0.42 -18.54
C LYS A 233 13.26 -0.62 -19.20
N ASP A 234 12.71 -1.32 -20.19
CA ASP A 234 13.30 -1.58 -21.52
C ASP A 234 12.46 -2.59 -22.32
#